data_AF-A0A438JGR7-F1
#
_entry.id   AF-A0A438JGR7-F1
#
_cell.length_a   1.000
_cell.length_b   1.000
_cell.length_c   1.000
_cell.angle_alpha   90.00
_cell.angle_beta   90.00
_cell.angle_gamma   90.00
#
_symmetry.space_group_name_H-M   'P 1'
#
loop_
_entity.id
_entity.type
_entity.pdbx_description
1 polymer ?
#
loop_
_entity_poly.entity_id
_entity_poly.type
_entity_poly.pdbx_seq_one_letter_code
_entity_poly.pdbx_strand_id
1 'polypeptide(L)'
;MEGLFSLRATPRVLVPTVSAPNHKPKFSISGTRMEVQKSKKLSVACVRAQQIQCTFGRTEMGITIMRNSENLTFLWVFFPWVGVKAIDFNSKSIGVRSNDTVDLELLASHLNPRMDPPRFPPLSDSQENALKIKEWEVGRFQDEIAATQGIRIRRRPPTGPPLHYVGPFEFRLQNEGNTPRNILEEIVWNKDKEVSQLKERKPLGMLKKALENAPPNRDFIAALRASNLRTGFPGLIAEVKKASPSRGILREDFDPVEIARAYEKGGAACLSVLTDEKYFKGSFENLELIRNAGVKCPLLCKEFVVDAWQIYYARTKGADAILLIAAVLPDLDIRYMTKICKMLGLTALVEVHDEREMDRVLGIEGIELIGINNRNLECMFPLWSDTITILATKEFILFLHLVLNPDLQVVGESGLFTPADVAYVQEAGVKAILVGESIVKQKDPRSGITGLFGKDISV
;
A
#
# COMPACT_ATOMS: atom_id res chain seq x y z
N MET A 1 34.06 0.95 -25.70
CA MET A 1 35.06 0.13 -25.00
C MET A 1 34.35 -0.58 -23.86
N GLU A 2 33.95 -1.81 -24.14
CA GLU A 2 33.50 -2.79 -23.15
C GLU A 2 34.64 -3.08 -22.18
N GLY A 3 34.32 -3.19 -20.89
CA GLY A 3 35.24 -3.69 -19.86
C GLY A 3 34.59 -4.88 -19.17
N LEU A 4 34.81 -6.09 -19.70
CA LEU A 4 34.42 -7.34 -19.06
C LEU A 4 35.26 -7.57 -17.80
N PHE A 5 34.60 -7.85 -16.68
CA PHE A 5 35.23 -8.49 -15.52
C PHE A 5 35.41 -10.00 -15.82
N SER A 6 36.64 -10.52 -15.69
CA SER A 6 36.92 -11.95 -15.79
C SER A 6 37.07 -12.55 -14.39
N LEU A 7 36.14 -13.43 -14.02
CA LEU A 7 36.25 -14.34 -12.87
C LEU A 7 36.69 -15.71 -13.39
N ARG A 8 37.91 -16.15 -13.07
CA ARG A 8 38.33 -17.54 -13.28
C ARG A 8 38.13 -18.32 -11.98
N ALA A 9 37.12 -19.19 -11.97
CA ALA A 9 37.00 -20.28 -10.99
C ALA A 9 37.36 -21.59 -11.70
N THR A 10 38.31 -22.35 -11.17
CA THR A 10 38.60 -23.71 -11.64
C THR A 10 37.58 -24.68 -11.06
N PRO A 11 36.87 -25.50 -11.87
CA PRO A 11 35.91 -26.46 -11.36
C PRO A 11 36.63 -27.71 -10.87
N ARG A 12 36.42 -28.10 -9.60
CA ARG A 12 36.57 -29.50 -9.18
C ARG A 12 35.25 -30.20 -9.42
N VAL A 13 35.24 -31.09 -10.40
CA VAL A 13 34.12 -32.00 -10.70
C VAL A 13 33.88 -32.91 -9.50
N LEU A 14 32.67 -32.90 -8.95
CA LEU A 14 32.16 -33.94 -8.06
C LEU A 14 31.06 -34.69 -8.82
N VAL A 15 31.30 -35.98 -9.05
CA VAL A 15 30.39 -36.92 -9.72
C VAL A 15 29.19 -37.22 -8.79
N PRO A 16 27.93 -37.25 -9.29
CA PRO A 16 26.78 -37.54 -8.45
C PRO A 16 26.60 -39.05 -8.22
N THR A 17 26.41 -39.46 -6.97
CA THR A 17 25.80 -40.75 -6.62
C THR A 17 24.29 -40.57 -6.38
N VAL A 18 23.51 -41.47 -6.97
CA VAL A 18 22.04 -41.45 -6.99
C VAL A 18 21.46 -42.07 -5.72
N SER A 19 20.53 -41.39 -5.05
CA SER A 19 19.46 -42.04 -4.27
C SER A 19 18.30 -41.06 -3.99
N ALA A 20 17.08 -41.42 -4.42
CA ALA A 20 15.80 -40.79 -4.08
C ALA A 20 15.29 -41.23 -2.68
N PRO A 21 14.10 -40.80 -2.20
CA PRO A 21 13.52 -39.45 -2.15
C PRO A 21 13.23 -39.05 -0.68
N ASN A 22 13.74 -37.89 -0.23
CA ASN A 22 13.22 -37.16 0.94
C ASN A 22 13.94 -35.80 0.99
N HIS A 23 13.32 -34.77 0.40
CA HIS A 23 13.91 -33.44 0.33
C HIS A 23 13.73 -32.68 1.65
N LYS A 24 14.77 -32.68 2.48
CA LYS A 24 15.18 -31.47 3.22
C LYS A 24 16.32 -30.82 2.44
N PRO A 25 16.38 -29.48 2.30
CA PRO A 25 17.51 -28.82 1.66
C PRO A 25 18.79 -29.10 2.48
N LYS A 26 19.83 -29.61 1.81
CA LYS A 26 21.17 -29.78 2.41
C LYS A 26 21.96 -28.50 2.17
N PHE A 27 22.37 -27.85 3.26
CA PHE A 27 23.29 -26.71 3.22
C PHE A 27 24.72 -27.20 3.45
N SER A 28 25.67 -26.84 2.59
CA SER A 28 27.10 -27.01 2.87
C SER A 28 27.76 -25.62 2.96
N ILE A 29 28.57 -25.42 3.99
CA ILE A 29 29.32 -24.18 4.21
C ILE A 29 30.79 -24.54 4.00
N SER A 30 31.45 -23.89 3.03
CA SER A 30 32.90 -23.97 2.87
C SER A 30 33.50 -22.57 3.03
N GLY A 31 34.53 -22.46 3.85
CA GLY A 31 35.24 -21.20 4.07
C GLY A 31 36.50 -21.16 3.23
N THR A 32 36.62 -20.17 2.34
CA THR A 32 37.83 -19.95 1.54
C THR A 32 38.31 -18.52 1.71
N ARG A 33 39.62 -18.33 1.91
CA ARG A 33 40.28 -17.03 2.01
C ARG A 33 40.65 -16.57 0.59
N MET A 34 40.07 -15.47 0.11
CA MET A 34 40.43 -14.86 -1.18
C MET A 34 41.31 -13.62 -0.97
N GLU A 35 42.40 -13.51 -1.71
CA GLU A 35 43.16 -12.26 -1.89
C GLU A 35 42.66 -11.52 -3.14
N VAL A 36 42.36 -10.23 -3.00
CA VAL A 36 41.95 -9.36 -4.11
C VAL A 36 43.13 -8.45 -4.47
N GLN A 37 43.57 -8.45 -5.73
CA GLN A 37 44.60 -7.53 -6.21
C GLN A 37 44.05 -6.10 -6.29
N LYS A 38 44.78 -5.15 -5.69
CA LYS A 38 44.46 -3.71 -5.68
C LYS A 38 44.45 -3.11 -7.09
N SER A 39 43.35 -2.45 -7.46
CA SER A 39 43.33 -1.45 -8.54
C SER A 39 43.10 -0.05 -7.95
N LYS A 40 43.62 0.98 -8.62
CA LYS A 40 43.89 2.33 -8.06
C LYS A 40 42.69 3.23 -7.72
N LYS A 41 41.45 2.73 -7.66
CA LYS A 41 40.28 3.54 -7.26
C LYS A 41 39.22 2.71 -6.52
N LEU A 42 39.53 2.25 -5.31
CA LEU A 42 38.60 1.94 -4.21
C LEU A 42 39.40 1.27 -3.09
N SER A 43 39.72 2.01 -2.03
CA SER A 43 40.40 1.48 -0.85
C SER A 43 39.37 1.02 0.17
N VAL A 44 38.91 -0.22 0.06
CA VAL A 44 38.13 -0.88 1.13
C VAL A 44 38.73 -2.26 1.37
N ALA A 45 39.33 -2.46 2.55
CA ALA A 45 40.01 -3.69 2.93
C ALA A 45 38.99 -4.74 3.40
N CYS A 46 38.70 -5.76 2.58
CA CYS A 46 37.77 -6.83 2.96
C CYS A 46 38.41 -7.73 4.05
N VAL A 47 37.71 -7.94 5.17
CA VAL A 47 38.25 -8.66 6.34
C VAL A 47 37.78 -10.12 6.39
N ARG A 48 36.61 -10.47 5.82
CA ARG A 48 36.14 -11.85 5.67
C ARG A 48 35.06 -11.96 4.60
N ALA A 49 35.17 -12.96 3.73
CA ALA A 49 34.13 -13.38 2.80
C ALA A 49 33.63 -14.78 3.18
N GLN A 50 32.31 -14.97 3.20
CA GLN A 50 31.69 -16.27 3.40
C GLN A 50 30.82 -16.60 2.19
N GLN A 51 31.06 -17.76 1.58
CA GLN A 51 30.36 -18.21 0.40
C GLN A 51 29.39 -19.32 0.79
N ILE A 52 28.12 -19.14 0.42
CA ILE A 52 27.05 -20.10 0.68
C ILE A 52 26.51 -20.53 -0.67
N GLN A 53 26.57 -21.83 -0.95
CA GLN A 53 25.90 -22.42 -2.10
C GLN A 53 24.56 -22.98 -1.67
N CYS A 54 23.51 -22.55 -2.35
CA CYS A 54 22.16 -23.04 -2.13
C CYS A 54 21.61 -23.62 -3.44
N THR A 55 20.92 -24.75 -3.33
CA THR A 55 20.19 -25.36 -4.44
C THR A 55 18.71 -25.30 -4.15
N PHE A 56 17.94 -24.73 -5.08
CA PHE A 56 16.47 -24.73 -5.03
C PHE A 56 15.96 -25.31 -6.35
N GLY A 57 15.39 -26.51 -6.29
CA GLY A 57 15.07 -27.28 -7.51
C GLY A 57 16.31 -27.64 -8.32
N ARG A 58 16.31 -27.35 -9.64
CA ARG A 58 17.44 -27.60 -10.57
C ARG A 58 18.41 -26.41 -10.70
N THR A 59 18.22 -25.35 -9.93
CA THR A 59 18.99 -24.10 -10.07
C THR A 59 20.01 -23.98 -8.95
N GLU A 60 21.29 -23.85 -9.31
CA GLU A 60 22.38 -23.55 -8.36
C GLU A 60 22.53 -22.03 -8.20
N MET A 61 22.61 -21.56 -6.96
CA MET A 61 22.91 -20.16 -6.63
C MET A 61 24.11 -20.05 -5.71
N GLY A 62 24.93 -19.02 -5.96
CA GLY A 62 26.05 -18.63 -5.11
C GLY A 62 25.74 -17.31 -4.41
N ILE A 63 25.84 -17.31 -3.08
CA ILE A 63 25.73 -16.11 -2.23
C ILE A 63 27.10 -15.82 -1.64
N THR A 64 27.60 -14.60 -1.84
CA THR A 64 28.84 -14.13 -1.21
C THR A 64 28.52 -13.01 -0.24
N ILE A 65 28.80 -13.24 1.03
CA ILE A 65 28.67 -12.23 2.09
C ILE A 65 30.05 -11.67 2.37
N MET A 66 30.23 -10.36 2.19
CA MET A 66 31.47 -9.67 2.57
C MET A 66 31.23 -8.74 3.75
N ARG A 67 32.11 -8.85 4.76
CA ARG A 67 32.17 -7.90 5.88
C ARG A 67 33.45 -7.07 5.80
N ASN A 68 33.29 -5.76 5.88
CA ASN A 68 34.40 -4.82 6.04
C ASN A 68 34.67 -4.54 7.53
N SER A 69 35.83 -3.95 7.87
CA SER A 69 36.26 -3.56 9.22
C SER A 69 35.32 -2.57 9.93
N GLU A 70 34.38 -1.96 9.22
CA GLU A 70 33.42 -0.98 9.73
C GLU A 70 31.98 -1.55 9.92
N ASN A 71 31.81 -2.87 10.05
CA ASN A 71 30.51 -3.57 10.20
C ASN A 71 29.52 -3.44 9.01
N LEU A 72 29.92 -2.84 7.90
CA LEU A 72 29.19 -2.86 6.63
C LEU A 72 29.07 -4.29 6.09
N THR A 73 27.83 -4.73 5.85
CA THR A 73 27.54 -6.04 5.23
C THR A 73 27.03 -5.83 3.81
N PHE A 74 27.79 -6.31 2.83
CA PHE A 74 27.37 -6.33 1.43
C PHE A 74 26.96 -7.74 1.03
N LEU A 75 25.78 -7.89 0.44
CA LEU A 75 25.28 -9.16 -0.09
C LEU A 75 25.33 -9.14 -1.62
N TRP A 76 26.13 -10.04 -2.19
CA TRP A 76 26.19 -10.25 -3.63
C TRP A 76 25.53 -11.58 -3.97
N VAL A 77 24.51 -11.53 -4.81
CA VAL A 77 23.77 -12.72 -5.28
C VAL A 77 24.04 -12.88 -6.77
N PHE A 78 24.53 -14.06 -7.14
CA PHE A 78 24.85 -14.37 -8.54
C PHE A 78 23.73 -15.21 -9.16
N PHE A 79 23.14 -14.70 -10.24
CA PHE A 79 22.13 -15.41 -11.03
C PHE A 79 22.72 -15.85 -12.37
N PRO A 80 22.68 -17.16 -12.73
CA PRO A 80 23.21 -17.62 -14.01
C PRO A 80 22.51 -17.03 -15.25
N TRP A 81 21.32 -16.45 -15.09
CA TRP A 81 20.51 -15.92 -16.20
C TRP A 81 20.25 -14.41 -16.17
N VAL A 82 20.61 -13.70 -15.10
CA VAL A 82 20.24 -12.26 -14.92
C VAL A 82 21.44 -11.37 -14.57
N GLY A 83 22.65 -11.92 -14.45
CA GLY A 83 23.83 -11.16 -14.07
C GLY A 83 23.82 -10.71 -12.60
N VAL A 84 24.82 -9.92 -12.22
CA VAL A 84 25.13 -9.61 -10.83
C VAL A 84 24.45 -8.32 -10.38
N LYS A 85 23.65 -8.37 -9.31
CA LYS A 85 23.11 -7.17 -8.64
C LYS A 85 23.72 -7.02 -7.25
N ALA A 86 24.24 -5.83 -6.95
CA ALA A 86 24.65 -5.43 -5.62
C ALA A 86 23.45 -4.78 -4.90
N ILE A 87 23.19 -5.20 -3.66
CA ILE A 87 22.19 -4.58 -2.80
C ILE A 87 22.94 -3.92 -1.63
N ASP A 88 22.81 -2.60 -1.51
CA ASP A 88 23.39 -1.81 -0.42
C ASP A 88 22.35 -1.64 0.70
N PHE A 89 22.73 -1.97 1.93
CA PHE A 89 21.84 -1.93 3.11
C PHE A 89 22.08 -0.70 4.00
N ASN A 90 22.88 0.29 3.58
CA ASN A 90 23.28 1.38 4.46
C ASN A 90 22.58 2.73 4.15
N SER A 91 21.32 2.87 4.57
CA SER A 91 20.66 4.19 4.68
C SER A 91 20.20 4.55 6.11
N LYS A 92 20.75 3.88 7.14
CA LYS A 92 20.55 4.25 8.56
C LYS A 92 21.79 4.96 9.11
N SER A 93 21.84 6.27 8.96
CA SER A 93 22.71 7.13 9.77
C SER A 93 22.05 7.39 11.13
N ILE A 94 22.44 6.61 12.15
CA ILE A 94 22.24 6.99 13.54
C ILE A 94 23.34 8.01 13.87
N GLY A 95 23.01 9.30 13.81
CA GLY A 95 23.85 10.38 14.30
C GLY A 95 23.54 10.67 15.77
N VAL A 96 24.55 10.57 16.64
CA VAL A 96 24.48 10.98 18.04
C VAL A 96 25.31 12.26 18.23
N ARG A 97 24.61 13.30 18.75
CA ARG A 97 25.03 14.52 19.48
C ARG A 97 25.74 15.68 18.75
N SER A 98 25.15 16.87 18.87
CA SER A 98 25.65 17.95 19.75
C SER A 98 24.53 18.94 20.12
N ASN A 99 24.64 19.51 21.32
CA ASN A 99 23.71 20.45 21.95
C ASN A 99 23.45 21.69 21.09
N ASP A 100 22.17 22.05 20.92
CA ASP A 100 21.71 23.44 20.78
C ASP A 100 20.36 23.56 21.49
N THR A 101 20.42 24.08 22.71
CA THR A 101 19.25 24.51 23.49
C THR A 101 18.68 25.77 22.86
N VAL A 102 17.49 25.69 22.30
CA VAL A 102 16.67 26.88 21.99
C VAL A 102 15.99 27.30 23.29
N ASP A 103 16.35 28.49 23.75
CA ASP A 103 15.88 29.10 24.99
C ASP A 103 14.39 29.52 24.85
N LEU A 104 13.49 28.69 25.37
CA LEU A 104 12.04 28.90 25.31
C LEU A 104 11.52 29.94 26.32
N GLU A 105 12.38 30.52 27.16
CA GLU A 105 12.00 31.56 28.13
C GLU A 105 11.99 32.99 27.55
N LEU A 106 12.60 33.22 26.38
CA LEU A 106 12.61 34.56 25.75
C LEU A 106 11.35 34.88 24.93
N LEU A 107 10.54 33.85 24.60
CA LEU A 107 9.27 34.00 23.85
C LEU A 107 8.04 34.16 24.76
N ALA A 108 8.19 33.94 26.07
CA ALA A 108 7.09 33.98 27.03
C ALA A 108 6.82 35.36 27.67
N SER A 109 7.65 36.38 27.40
CA SER A 109 7.55 37.71 28.03
C SER A 109 6.65 38.73 27.30
N HIS A 110 6.01 38.36 26.18
CA HIS A 110 5.20 39.29 25.36
C HIS A 110 3.70 38.94 25.24
N LEU A 111 3.20 37.98 26.02
CA LEU A 111 1.77 37.62 25.99
C LEU A 111 1.01 38.30 27.13
N ASN A 112 0.48 39.48 26.83
CA ASN A 112 -0.40 40.27 27.68
C ASN A 112 -1.80 39.61 27.69
N PRO A 113 -2.38 39.20 28.84
CA PRO A 113 -3.60 38.39 28.87
C PRO A 113 -4.87 39.26 28.90
N ARG A 114 -5.06 40.14 27.91
CA ARG A 114 -6.34 40.84 27.67
C ARG A 114 -6.46 41.25 26.20
N MET A 115 -6.72 40.31 25.30
CA MET A 115 -7.29 40.65 23.99
C MET A 115 -8.37 39.63 23.62
N ASP A 116 -9.54 40.16 23.27
CA ASP A 116 -10.63 39.41 22.65
C ASP A 116 -10.12 38.64 21.41
N PRO A 117 -10.73 37.50 21.06
CA PRO A 117 -10.32 36.75 19.87
C PRO A 117 -10.37 37.66 18.64
N PRO A 118 -9.30 37.73 17.83
CA PRO A 118 -9.30 38.58 16.64
C PRO A 118 -10.40 38.11 15.70
N ARG A 119 -11.40 38.96 15.47
CA ARG A 119 -12.31 38.83 14.34
C ARG A 119 -11.52 39.15 13.09
N PHE A 120 -11.06 38.13 12.39
CA PHE A 120 -10.47 38.32 11.08
C PHE A 120 -11.54 38.88 10.13
N PRO A 121 -11.28 40.00 9.44
CA PRO A 121 -12.16 40.43 8.36
C PRO A 121 -12.19 39.34 7.27
N PRO A 122 -13.29 39.21 6.49
CA PRO A 122 -13.29 38.34 5.32
C PRO A 122 -12.12 38.72 4.42
N LEU A 123 -11.39 37.71 3.92
CA LEU A 123 -10.26 37.90 3.03
C LEU A 123 -10.72 38.71 1.81
N SER A 124 -9.93 39.71 1.41
CA SER A 124 -10.18 40.37 0.13
C SER A 124 -9.98 39.39 -1.03
N ASP A 125 -10.66 39.59 -2.16
CA ASP A 125 -10.52 38.76 -3.37
C ASP A 125 -9.05 38.55 -3.77
N SER A 126 -8.19 39.54 -3.53
CA SER A 126 -6.75 39.46 -3.79
C SER A 126 -6.01 38.47 -2.89
N GLN A 127 -6.39 38.37 -1.61
CA GLN A 127 -5.78 37.46 -0.64
C GLN A 127 -6.29 36.03 -0.83
N GLU A 128 -7.58 35.87 -1.16
CA GLU A 128 -8.14 34.56 -1.50
C GLU A 128 -7.51 33.99 -2.78
N ASN A 129 -7.29 34.83 -3.79
CA ASN A 129 -6.55 34.44 -4.99
C ASN A 129 -5.08 34.08 -4.69
N ALA A 130 -4.40 34.83 -3.81
CA ALA A 130 -3.03 34.51 -3.41
C ALA A 130 -2.90 33.17 -2.65
N LEU A 131 -3.88 32.84 -1.81
CA LEU A 131 -3.96 31.54 -1.13
C LEU A 131 -4.19 30.40 -2.14
N LYS A 132 -5.12 30.56 -3.08
CA LYS A 132 -5.37 29.60 -4.16
C LYS A 132 -4.12 29.34 -5.02
N ILE A 133 -3.33 30.40 -5.30
CA ILE A 133 -2.07 30.28 -6.03
C ILE A 133 -1.05 29.45 -5.25
N LYS A 134 -0.85 29.72 -3.95
CA LYS A 134 0.09 28.94 -3.12
C LYS A 134 -0.32 27.48 -2.98
N GLU A 135 -1.60 27.20 -2.77
CA GLU A 135 -2.12 25.83 -2.72
C GLU A 135 -1.90 25.08 -4.04
N TRP A 136 -1.99 25.79 -5.17
CA TRP A 136 -1.71 25.25 -6.49
C TRP A 136 -0.21 24.97 -6.69
N GLU A 137 0.68 25.88 -6.29
CA GLU A 137 2.14 25.70 -6.36
C GLU A 137 2.61 24.48 -5.56
N VAL A 138 2.07 24.29 -4.35
CA VAL A 138 2.35 23.11 -3.52
C VAL A 138 1.86 21.83 -4.20
N GLY A 139 0.66 21.85 -4.80
CA GLY A 139 0.14 20.71 -5.56
C GLY A 139 1.02 20.34 -6.76
N ARG A 140 1.53 21.34 -7.49
CA ARG A 140 2.41 21.14 -8.65
C ARG A 140 3.72 20.47 -8.25
N PHE A 141 4.29 20.83 -7.11
CA PHE A 141 5.50 20.19 -6.57
C PHE A 141 5.25 18.72 -6.17
N GLN A 142 4.07 18.42 -5.63
CA GLN A 142 3.69 17.03 -5.34
C GLN A 142 3.56 16.19 -6.62
N ASP A 143 2.99 16.76 -7.69
CA ASP A 143 2.89 16.09 -8.99
C ASP A 143 4.28 15.84 -9.64
N GLU A 144 5.23 16.76 -9.48
CA GLU A 144 6.62 16.57 -9.93
C GLU A 144 7.31 15.42 -9.18
N ILE A 145 7.18 15.37 -7.84
CA ILE A 145 7.69 14.25 -7.03
C ILE A 145 7.03 12.94 -7.48
N ALA A 146 5.72 12.93 -7.66
CA ALA A 146 4.98 11.76 -8.11
C ALA A 146 5.53 11.23 -9.45
N ALA A 147 5.78 12.14 -10.39
CA ALA A 147 6.36 11.79 -11.69
C ALA A 147 7.77 11.17 -11.57
N THR A 148 8.64 11.69 -10.69
CA THR A 148 9.96 11.08 -10.44
C THR A 148 9.88 9.68 -9.85
N GLN A 149 8.80 9.38 -9.12
CA GLN A 149 8.50 8.06 -8.57
C GLN A 149 7.78 7.15 -9.58
N GLY A 150 7.58 7.62 -10.81
CA GLY A 150 6.88 6.87 -11.86
C GLY A 150 5.37 6.74 -11.64
N ILE A 151 4.79 7.51 -10.70
CA ILE A 151 3.34 7.60 -10.54
C ILE A 151 2.76 8.25 -11.79
N ARG A 152 1.87 7.52 -12.45
CA ARG A 152 1.23 8.01 -13.67
C ARG A 152 -0.05 8.76 -13.37
N ILE A 153 -0.78 8.44 -12.30
CA ILE A 153 -2.08 9.05 -12.03
C ILE A 153 -1.88 10.47 -11.49
N ARG A 154 -2.39 11.45 -12.24
CA ARG A 154 -2.35 12.85 -11.81
C ARG A 154 -3.48 13.11 -10.84
N ARG A 155 -3.21 13.80 -9.74
CA ARG A 155 -4.27 14.12 -8.77
C ARG A 155 -5.07 15.36 -9.15
N ARG A 156 -4.48 16.20 -10.01
CA ARG A 156 -5.06 17.46 -10.47
C ARG A 156 -4.79 17.71 -11.97
N PRO A 157 -5.56 18.60 -12.60
CA PRO A 157 -5.28 19.03 -13.97
C PRO A 157 -3.93 19.79 -14.05
N PRO A 158 -3.04 19.48 -15.01
CA PRO A 158 -1.68 20.04 -15.06
C PRO A 158 -1.62 21.57 -15.19
N THR A 159 -2.60 22.15 -15.87
CA THR A 159 -2.66 23.61 -16.11
C THR A 159 -3.58 24.31 -15.12
N GLY A 160 -3.92 23.67 -14.00
CA GLY A 160 -4.85 24.19 -13.00
C GLY A 160 -6.33 24.10 -13.42
N PRO A 161 -7.26 24.53 -12.54
CA PRO A 161 -8.65 24.72 -12.94
C PRO A 161 -8.69 25.69 -14.14
N PRO A 162 -9.49 25.44 -15.18
CA PRO A 162 -9.54 26.29 -16.36
C PRO A 162 -10.21 27.63 -16.01
N LEU A 163 -9.44 28.57 -15.46
CA LEU A 163 -9.90 29.91 -15.11
C LEU A 163 -8.76 30.90 -15.32
N HIS A 164 -8.65 31.44 -16.53
CA HIS A 164 -8.06 32.76 -16.73
C HIS A 164 -9.21 33.74 -16.95
N TYR A 165 -9.47 34.58 -15.95
CA TYR A 165 -10.37 35.72 -16.10
C TYR A 165 -9.68 36.79 -16.94
N VAL A 166 -10.15 37.01 -18.18
CA VAL A 166 -9.70 38.08 -19.09
C VAL A 166 -10.86 39.03 -19.38
N GLY A 167 -11.42 39.63 -18.32
CA GLY A 167 -12.53 40.58 -18.42
C GLY A 167 -13.88 39.89 -18.65
N PRO A 168 -14.79 40.44 -19.49
CA PRO A 168 -16.16 39.92 -19.65
C PRO A 168 -16.25 38.62 -20.47
N PHE A 169 -15.12 38.03 -20.86
CA PHE A 169 -15.07 36.80 -21.65
C PHE A 169 -14.36 35.69 -20.87
N GLU A 170 -15.00 34.53 -20.78
CA GLU A 170 -14.37 33.30 -20.30
C GLU A 170 -13.68 32.59 -21.48
N PHE A 171 -12.34 32.54 -21.48
CA PHE A 171 -11.59 31.84 -22.52
C PHE A 171 -11.20 30.44 -22.02
N ARG A 172 -11.71 29.38 -22.68
CA ARG A 172 -11.27 27.99 -22.45
C ARG A 172 -10.21 27.62 -23.49
N LEU A 173 -8.95 27.56 -23.10
CA LEU A 173 -8.00 26.71 -23.81
C LEU A 173 -8.35 25.26 -23.45
N GLN A 174 -9.10 24.59 -24.32
CA GLN A 174 -9.20 23.13 -24.28
C GLN A 174 -7.83 22.55 -24.63
N ASN A 175 -6.94 22.47 -23.64
CA ASN A 175 -5.71 21.72 -23.77
C ASN A 175 -6.06 20.24 -23.57
N GLU A 176 -5.72 19.37 -24.53
CA GLU A 176 -5.87 17.90 -24.40
C GLU A 176 -5.20 17.35 -23.14
N GLY A 177 -4.21 18.07 -22.59
CA GLY A 177 -3.55 17.74 -21.33
C GLY A 177 -4.41 17.94 -20.06
N ASN A 178 -5.54 18.65 -20.13
CA ASN A 178 -6.37 19.01 -18.96
C ASN A 178 -7.64 18.15 -18.79
N THR A 179 -7.70 17.00 -19.45
CA THR A 179 -8.72 15.97 -19.24
C THR A 179 -8.10 14.74 -18.54
N PRO A 180 -8.87 14.00 -17.73
CA PRO A 180 -8.42 12.74 -17.17
C PRO A 180 -8.10 11.74 -18.29
N ARG A 181 -6.94 11.07 -18.20
CA ARG A 181 -6.53 10.07 -19.21
C ARG A 181 -7.17 8.70 -19.01
N ASN A 182 -7.58 8.41 -17.78
CA ASN A 182 -8.19 7.14 -17.41
C ASN A 182 -9.21 7.35 -16.28
N ILE A 183 -9.98 6.31 -15.99
CA ILE A 183 -11.07 6.37 -15.01
C ILE A 183 -10.57 6.63 -13.60
N LEU A 184 -9.42 6.06 -13.21
CA LEU A 184 -8.83 6.30 -11.90
C LEU A 184 -8.45 7.78 -11.71
N GLU A 185 -7.85 8.39 -12.74
CA GLU A 185 -7.52 9.81 -12.75
C GLU A 185 -8.79 10.68 -12.63
N GLU A 186 -9.87 10.32 -13.33
CA GLU A 186 -11.15 11.02 -13.24
C GLU A 186 -11.75 10.94 -11.82
N ILE A 187 -11.70 9.75 -11.21
CA ILE A 187 -12.17 9.52 -9.84
C ILE A 187 -11.39 10.39 -8.86
N VAL A 188 -10.07 10.36 -8.93
CA VAL A 188 -9.18 11.12 -8.03
C VAL A 188 -9.40 12.62 -8.15
N TRP A 189 -9.57 13.15 -9.36
CA TRP A 189 -9.85 14.58 -9.57
C TRP A 189 -11.19 15.01 -8.97
N ASN A 190 -12.22 14.18 -9.09
CA ASN A 190 -13.50 14.45 -8.46
C ASN A 190 -13.42 14.34 -6.94
N LYS A 191 -12.62 13.39 -6.44
CA LYS A 191 -12.40 13.21 -5.00
C LYS A 191 -11.70 14.40 -4.36
N ASP A 192 -10.70 14.99 -5.02
CA ASP A 192 -10.00 16.18 -4.51
C ASP A 192 -10.99 17.35 -4.29
N LYS A 193 -11.93 17.54 -5.22
CA LYS A 193 -13.01 18.55 -5.10
C LYS A 193 -13.99 18.21 -3.99
N GLU A 194 -14.45 16.96 -3.94
CA GLU A 194 -15.39 16.46 -2.93
C GLU A 194 -14.82 16.63 -1.52
N VAL A 195 -13.58 16.19 -1.31
CA VAL A 195 -12.89 16.26 -0.01
C VAL A 195 -12.69 17.71 0.42
N SER A 196 -12.38 18.62 -0.51
CA SER A 196 -12.26 20.05 -0.19
C SER A 196 -13.59 20.63 0.35
N GLN A 197 -14.72 20.31 -0.30
CA GLN A 197 -16.04 20.73 0.17
C GLN A 197 -16.42 20.09 1.52
N LEU A 198 -16.07 18.82 1.72
CA LEU A 198 -16.32 18.13 2.98
C LEU A 198 -15.47 18.69 4.13
N LYS A 199 -14.23 19.09 3.86
CA LYS A 199 -13.33 19.74 4.84
C LYS A 199 -13.88 21.09 5.31
N GLU A 200 -14.45 21.88 4.41
CA GLU A 200 -15.13 23.14 4.75
C GLU A 200 -16.32 22.90 5.67
N ARG A 201 -17.15 21.89 5.35
CA ARG A 201 -18.35 21.55 6.15
C ARG A 201 -18.02 20.89 7.48
N LYS A 202 -16.97 20.07 7.53
CA LYS A 202 -16.51 19.32 8.71
C LYS A 202 -15.00 19.51 8.90
N PRO A 203 -14.56 20.65 9.46
CA PRO A 203 -13.14 20.91 9.68
C PRO A 203 -12.47 19.85 10.56
N LEU A 204 -11.16 19.66 10.39
CA LEU A 204 -10.38 18.64 11.10
C LEU A 204 -10.52 18.75 12.63
N GLY A 205 -10.64 19.96 13.18
CA GLY A 205 -10.85 20.17 14.61
C GLY A 205 -12.15 19.56 15.14
N MET A 206 -13.22 19.54 14.32
CA MET A 206 -14.47 18.86 14.69
C MET A 206 -14.30 17.34 14.67
N LEU A 207 -13.58 16.81 13.68
CA LEU A 207 -13.30 15.37 13.60
C LEU A 207 -12.46 14.90 14.78
N LYS A 208 -11.44 15.66 15.18
CA LYS A 208 -10.61 15.35 16.35
C LYS A 208 -11.44 15.23 17.64
N LYS A 209 -12.43 16.11 17.83
CA LYS A 209 -13.38 16.00 18.96
C LYS A 209 -14.29 14.79 18.82
N ALA A 210 -14.78 14.51 17.62
CA ALA A 210 -15.63 13.34 17.37
C ALA A 210 -14.90 12.01 17.63
N LEU A 211 -13.57 11.97 17.48
CA LEU A 211 -12.76 10.80 17.79
C LEU A 211 -12.81 10.40 19.27
N GLU A 212 -13.09 11.33 20.19
CA GLU A 212 -13.24 11.02 21.62
C GLU A 212 -14.39 10.03 21.88
N ASN A 213 -15.39 10.03 21.00
CA ASN A 213 -16.55 9.14 21.06
C ASN A 213 -16.48 8.01 20.01
N ALA A 214 -15.35 7.85 19.31
CA ALA A 214 -15.23 6.82 18.30
C ALA A 214 -15.26 5.41 18.93
N PRO A 215 -15.90 4.42 18.29
CA PRO A 215 -15.98 3.06 18.82
C PRO A 215 -14.58 2.44 18.91
N PRO A 216 -14.30 1.53 19.86
CA PRO A 216 -12.99 0.90 19.99
C PRO A 216 -12.51 0.26 18.69
N ASN A 217 -11.20 0.39 18.44
CA ASN A 217 -10.55 -0.22 17.28
C ASN A 217 -10.58 -1.74 17.41
N ARG A 218 -10.72 -2.41 16.28
CA ARG A 218 -10.51 -3.85 16.15
C ARG A 218 -9.28 -4.12 15.32
N ASP A 219 -8.48 -5.09 15.74
CA ASP A 219 -7.26 -5.43 15.05
C ASP A 219 -7.56 -6.16 13.73
N PHE A 220 -7.41 -5.42 12.63
CA PHE A 220 -7.71 -5.89 11.28
C PHE A 220 -6.76 -7.01 10.86
N ILE A 221 -5.46 -6.87 11.11
CA ILE A 221 -4.43 -7.85 10.71
C ILE A 221 -4.58 -9.12 11.55
N ALA A 222 -4.77 -8.99 12.88
CA ALA A 222 -4.96 -10.15 13.74
C ALA A 222 -6.20 -10.96 13.37
N ALA A 223 -7.31 -10.31 12.96
CA ALA A 223 -8.50 -11.01 12.50
C ALA A 223 -8.22 -11.86 11.24
N LEU A 224 -7.46 -11.33 10.28
CA LEU A 224 -7.04 -12.08 9.09
C LEU A 224 -6.15 -13.29 9.47
N ARG A 225 -5.14 -13.06 10.31
CA ARG A 225 -4.25 -14.13 10.79
C ARG A 225 -5.01 -15.22 11.54
N ALA A 226 -5.91 -14.84 12.45
CA ALA A 226 -6.71 -15.77 13.22
C ALA A 226 -7.62 -16.62 12.33
N SER A 227 -8.26 -16.01 11.33
CA SER A 227 -9.08 -16.77 10.37
C SER A 227 -8.24 -17.73 9.52
N ASN A 228 -7.06 -17.30 9.07
CA ASN A 228 -6.14 -18.15 8.33
C ASN A 228 -5.67 -19.37 9.13
N LEU A 229 -5.26 -19.16 10.38
CA LEU A 229 -4.86 -20.25 11.29
C LEU A 229 -6.00 -21.22 11.59
N ARG A 230 -7.23 -20.71 11.78
CA ARG A 230 -8.41 -21.52 12.11
C ARG A 230 -8.87 -22.39 10.95
N THR A 231 -8.90 -21.84 9.74
CA THR A 231 -9.53 -22.48 8.57
C THR A 231 -8.53 -23.24 7.69
N GLY A 232 -7.26 -22.83 7.72
CA GLY A 232 -6.25 -23.25 6.76
C GLY A 232 -6.37 -22.57 5.39
N PHE A 233 -7.28 -21.59 5.22
CA PHE A 233 -7.49 -20.83 3.98
C PHE A 233 -7.08 -19.37 4.15
N PRO A 234 -6.83 -18.61 3.08
CA PRO A 234 -6.62 -17.17 3.19
C PRO A 234 -7.80 -16.48 3.91
N GLY A 235 -7.51 -15.58 4.84
CA GLY A 235 -8.54 -14.80 5.54
C GLY A 235 -9.32 -13.93 4.56
N LEU A 236 -10.65 -14.07 4.55
CA LEU A 236 -11.52 -13.33 3.65
C LEU A 236 -11.81 -11.91 4.15
N ILE A 237 -11.49 -10.91 3.35
CA ILE A 237 -12.03 -9.55 3.41
C ILE A 237 -13.22 -9.50 2.44
N ALA A 238 -14.45 -9.59 2.95
CA ALA A 238 -15.65 -9.59 2.12
C ALA A 238 -16.10 -8.16 1.83
N GLU A 239 -16.28 -7.83 0.55
CA GLU A 239 -16.57 -6.46 0.12
C GLU A 239 -18.07 -6.19 -0.03
N VAL A 240 -18.56 -5.23 0.77
CA VAL A 240 -19.91 -4.67 0.71
C VAL A 240 -19.94 -3.58 -0.36
N LYS A 241 -20.51 -3.92 -1.53
CA LYS A 241 -20.50 -3.06 -2.72
C LYS A 241 -21.85 -3.05 -3.43
N LYS A 242 -22.38 -1.87 -3.73
CA LYS A 242 -23.65 -1.70 -4.46
C LYS A 242 -23.45 -1.70 -5.98
N ALA A 243 -22.50 -0.91 -6.46
CA ALA A 243 -22.23 -0.73 -7.88
C ALA A 243 -20.72 -0.66 -8.15
N SER A 244 -20.35 -0.70 -9.43
CA SER A 244 -19.00 -0.37 -9.88
C SER A 244 -19.03 0.25 -11.27
N PRO A 245 -18.04 1.09 -11.65
CA PRO A 245 -17.98 1.70 -12.98
C PRO A 245 -18.03 0.69 -14.13
N SER A 246 -17.40 -0.47 -13.97
CA SER A 246 -17.30 -1.48 -15.04
C SER A 246 -18.51 -2.42 -15.16
N ARG A 247 -19.33 -2.56 -14.11
CA ARG A 247 -20.46 -3.50 -14.07
C ARG A 247 -21.82 -2.85 -13.78
N GLY A 248 -21.86 -1.54 -13.55
CA GLY A 248 -23.07 -0.85 -13.12
C GLY A 248 -23.53 -1.32 -11.74
N ILE A 249 -24.85 -1.39 -11.54
CA ILE A 249 -25.46 -1.87 -10.29
C ILE A 249 -25.29 -3.39 -10.19
N LEU A 250 -24.66 -3.84 -9.10
CA LEU A 250 -24.43 -5.27 -8.83
C LEU A 250 -25.55 -5.87 -7.98
N ARG A 251 -26.17 -5.05 -7.12
CA ARG A 251 -27.27 -5.44 -6.25
C ARG A 251 -28.25 -4.28 -6.12
N GLU A 252 -29.45 -4.45 -6.67
CA GLU A 252 -30.52 -3.43 -6.62
C GLU A 252 -31.01 -3.23 -5.18
N ASP A 253 -31.36 -4.35 -4.52
CA ASP A 253 -31.75 -4.37 -3.11
C ASP A 253 -30.51 -4.43 -2.21
N PHE A 254 -30.05 -3.24 -1.82
CA PHE A 254 -28.80 -3.05 -1.09
C PHE A 254 -29.07 -2.55 0.34
N ASP A 255 -29.11 -3.51 1.27
CA ASP A 255 -28.97 -3.22 2.71
C ASP A 255 -27.53 -3.56 3.15
N PRO A 256 -26.69 -2.56 3.48
CA PRO A 256 -25.30 -2.79 3.87
C PRO A 256 -25.18 -3.60 5.18
N VAL A 257 -26.14 -3.48 6.10
CA VAL A 257 -26.14 -4.17 7.40
C VAL A 257 -26.49 -5.64 7.23
N GLU A 258 -27.52 -5.95 6.45
CA GLU A 258 -27.89 -7.34 6.17
C GLU A 258 -26.77 -8.08 5.44
N ILE A 259 -26.17 -7.44 4.43
CA ILE A 259 -25.04 -8.00 3.68
C ILE A 259 -23.85 -8.24 4.63
N ALA A 260 -23.49 -7.25 5.46
CA ALA A 260 -22.39 -7.38 6.41
C ALA A 260 -22.60 -8.52 7.41
N ARG A 261 -23.83 -8.67 7.94
CA ARG A 261 -24.19 -9.78 8.84
C ARG A 261 -24.14 -11.13 8.13
N ALA A 262 -24.55 -11.19 6.86
CA ALA A 262 -24.45 -12.41 6.06
C ALA A 262 -22.99 -12.81 5.82
N TYR A 263 -22.11 -11.85 5.53
CA TYR A 263 -20.68 -12.09 5.39
C TYR A 263 -20.01 -12.56 6.68
N GLU A 264 -20.31 -11.90 7.80
CA GLU A 264 -19.82 -12.32 9.11
C GLU A 264 -20.24 -13.76 9.43
N LYS A 265 -21.53 -14.08 9.27
CA LYS A 265 -22.04 -15.45 9.44
C LYS A 265 -21.45 -16.45 8.45
N GLY A 266 -21.03 -15.99 7.28
CA GLY A 266 -20.36 -16.82 6.27
C GLY A 266 -18.87 -17.05 6.55
N GLY A 267 -18.31 -16.48 7.62
CA GLY A 267 -16.90 -16.67 7.99
C GLY A 267 -15.95 -15.61 7.45
N ALA A 268 -16.44 -14.47 6.97
CA ALA A 268 -15.59 -13.34 6.62
C ALA A 268 -14.76 -12.91 7.85
N ALA A 269 -13.46 -12.74 7.66
CA ALA A 269 -12.55 -12.32 8.72
C ALA A 269 -12.65 -10.80 8.95
N CYS A 270 -12.77 -10.05 7.86
CA CYS A 270 -12.94 -8.60 7.84
C CYS A 270 -13.95 -8.22 6.75
N LEU A 271 -14.44 -6.98 6.80
CA LEU A 271 -15.30 -6.41 5.75
C LEU A 271 -14.62 -5.23 5.09
N SER A 272 -14.76 -5.13 3.77
CA SER A 272 -14.42 -3.94 2.98
C SER A 272 -15.70 -3.20 2.63
N VAL A 273 -15.84 -1.93 2.96
CA VAL A 273 -17.04 -1.15 2.68
C VAL A 273 -16.70 -0.01 1.75
N LEU A 274 -17.34 0.03 0.58
CA LEU A 274 -17.15 1.11 -0.38
C LEU A 274 -17.83 2.38 0.15
N THR A 275 -17.07 3.46 0.23
CA THR A 275 -17.57 4.77 0.69
C THR A 275 -17.71 5.80 -0.42
N ASP A 276 -17.17 5.52 -1.61
CA ASP A 276 -17.28 6.43 -2.76
C ASP A 276 -18.72 6.46 -3.29
N GLU A 277 -19.34 7.63 -3.21
CA GLU A 277 -20.74 7.83 -3.61
C GLU A 277 -20.92 7.86 -5.13
N LYS A 278 -20.04 8.59 -5.84
CA LYS A 278 -20.26 8.90 -7.26
C LYS A 278 -20.16 7.66 -8.15
N TYR A 279 -19.11 6.85 -7.96
CA TYR A 279 -18.74 5.75 -8.85
C TYR A 279 -19.18 4.38 -8.32
N PHE A 280 -19.20 4.20 -7.00
CA PHE A 280 -19.55 2.92 -6.38
C PHE A 280 -20.91 2.90 -5.69
N LYS A 281 -21.60 4.06 -5.62
CA LYS A 281 -22.85 4.24 -4.85
C LYS A 281 -22.69 3.81 -3.39
N GLY A 282 -21.47 4.00 -2.86
CA GLY A 282 -21.10 3.81 -1.48
C GLY A 282 -21.44 5.02 -0.62
N SER A 283 -21.09 4.94 0.66
CA SER A 283 -21.22 6.07 1.59
C SER A 283 -20.47 5.76 2.90
N PHE A 284 -19.91 6.80 3.53
CA PHE A 284 -19.34 6.71 4.88
C PHE A 284 -20.38 6.34 5.94
N GLU A 285 -21.65 6.65 5.72
CA GLU A 285 -22.75 6.26 6.60
C GLU A 285 -22.97 4.75 6.57
N ASN A 286 -22.68 4.05 5.46
CA ASN A 286 -22.75 2.59 5.41
C ASN A 286 -21.77 1.93 6.40
N LEU A 287 -20.55 2.48 6.53
CA LEU A 287 -19.58 2.02 7.54
C LEU A 287 -20.13 2.15 8.96
N GLU A 288 -20.70 3.32 9.27
CA GLU A 288 -21.25 3.64 10.58
C GLU A 288 -22.48 2.77 10.90
N LEU A 289 -23.37 2.56 9.93
CA LEU A 289 -24.52 1.67 10.06
C LEU A 289 -24.08 0.23 10.36
N ILE A 290 -23.13 -0.31 9.62
CA ILE A 290 -22.58 -1.66 9.84
C ILE A 290 -21.95 -1.78 11.23
N ARG A 291 -21.15 -0.79 11.63
CA ARG A 291 -20.53 -0.74 12.95
C ARG A 291 -21.58 -0.75 14.06
N ASN A 292 -22.59 0.13 13.96
CA ASN A 292 -23.63 0.31 14.97
C ASN A 292 -24.59 -0.88 15.04
N ALA A 293 -24.75 -1.62 13.94
CA ALA A 293 -25.57 -2.83 13.90
C ALA A 293 -24.97 -4.03 14.67
N GLY A 294 -23.78 -3.88 15.25
CA GLY A 294 -23.15 -4.85 16.13
C GLY A 294 -22.29 -5.91 15.46
N VAL A 295 -22.06 -5.79 14.14
CA VAL A 295 -21.11 -6.62 13.39
C VAL A 295 -19.74 -6.54 14.07
N LYS A 296 -19.09 -7.69 14.29
CA LYS A 296 -17.81 -7.86 15.00
C LYS A 296 -16.60 -7.88 14.07
N CYS A 297 -16.76 -8.26 12.80
CA CYS A 297 -15.70 -8.13 11.81
C CYS A 297 -15.08 -6.72 11.82
N PRO A 298 -13.75 -6.59 11.72
CA PRO A 298 -13.11 -5.30 11.47
C PRO A 298 -13.52 -4.71 10.11
N LEU A 299 -13.56 -3.37 10.01
CA LEU A 299 -14.06 -2.67 8.83
C LEU A 299 -12.94 -1.89 8.11
N LEU A 300 -12.70 -2.21 6.85
CA LEU A 300 -11.90 -1.44 5.92
C LEU A 300 -12.79 -0.39 5.24
N CYS A 301 -12.38 0.87 5.35
CA CYS A 301 -12.92 1.95 4.53
C CYS A 301 -12.24 1.92 3.14
N LYS A 302 -12.93 1.34 2.15
CA LYS A 302 -12.45 1.26 0.77
C LYS A 302 -12.86 2.53 0.03
N GLU A 303 -11.91 3.46 -0.05
CA GLU A 303 -12.07 4.81 -0.58
C GLU A 303 -10.83 5.22 -1.38
N PHE A 304 -10.97 6.19 -2.28
CA PHE A 304 -9.84 6.85 -2.91
C PHE A 304 -9.29 7.92 -1.96
N VAL A 305 -8.38 7.52 -1.07
CA VAL A 305 -7.78 8.44 -0.10
C VAL A 305 -6.74 9.33 -0.78
N VAL A 306 -6.98 10.64 -0.75
CA VAL A 306 -6.09 11.68 -1.27
C VAL A 306 -5.69 12.68 -0.18
N ASP A 307 -6.44 12.77 0.92
CA ASP A 307 -6.16 13.68 2.03
C ASP A 307 -6.29 12.97 3.38
N ALA A 308 -5.43 13.33 4.33
CA ALA A 308 -5.46 12.80 5.69
C ALA A 308 -6.82 13.01 6.39
N TRP A 309 -7.57 14.06 6.05
CA TRP A 309 -8.93 14.30 6.56
C TRP A 309 -9.83 13.08 6.39
N GLN A 310 -9.72 12.35 5.27
CA GLN A 310 -10.53 11.16 5.02
C GLN A 310 -10.23 10.04 6.04
N ILE A 311 -8.98 9.93 6.51
CA ILE A 311 -8.56 8.96 7.53
C ILE A 311 -9.24 9.27 8.86
N TYR A 312 -9.22 10.54 9.28
CA TYR A 312 -9.92 10.99 10.48
C TYR A 312 -11.43 10.75 10.35
N TYR A 313 -12.00 11.09 9.19
CA TYR A 313 -13.44 10.94 8.96
C TYR A 313 -13.86 9.47 9.00
N ALA A 314 -13.16 8.59 8.28
CA ALA A 314 -13.39 7.16 8.31
C ALA A 314 -13.29 6.58 9.73
N ARG A 315 -12.31 7.02 10.52
CA ARG A 315 -12.19 6.59 11.93
C ARG A 315 -13.40 6.99 12.77
N THR A 316 -13.90 8.22 12.61
CA THR A 316 -15.14 8.66 13.31
C THR A 316 -16.35 7.83 12.92
N LYS A 317 -16.34 7.23 11.72
CA LYS A 317 -17.38 6.33 11.20
C LYS A 317 -17.17 4.86 11.57
N GLY A 318 -16.14 4.56 12.37
CA GLY A 318 -15.88 3.21 12.87
C GLY A 318 -15.07 2.33 11.91
N ALA A 319 -14.26 2.91 11.02
CA ALA A 319 -13.25 2.14 10.30
C ALA A 319 -12.16 1.64 11.27
N ASP A 320 -11.63 0.45 10.96
CA ASP A 320 -10.44 -0.15 11.58
C ASP A 320 -9.26 -0.20 10.60
N ALA A 321 -9.52 -0.09 9.30
CA ALA A 321 -8.50 -0.04 8.27
C ALA A 321 -8.85 0.97 7.17
N ILE A 322 -7.81 1.44 6.45
CA ILE A 322 -7.89 2.40 5.36
C ILE A 322 -7.12 1.87 4.15
N LEU A 323 -7.68 2.09 2.96
CA LEU A 323 -7.00 1.85 1.70
C LEU A 323 -6.11 3.03 1.32
N LEU A 324 -4.84 2.77 1.02
CA LEU A 324 -3.90 3.73 0.42
C LEU A 324 -3.43 3.17 -0.93
N ILE A 325 -3.55 3.93 -2.02
CA ILE A 325 -3.26 3.42 -3.37
C ILE A 325 -1.91 3.95 -3.85
N ALA A 326 -0.93 3.07 -4.07
CA ALA A 326 0.43 3.45 -4.47
C ALA A 326 0.49 4.08 -5.88
N ALA A 327 -0.47 3.73 -6.74
CA ALA A 327 -0.67 4.34 -8.05
C ALA A 327 -1.10 5.82 -7.98
N VAL A 328 -1.59 6.29 -6.82
CA VAL A 328 -2.12 7.65 -6.62
C VAL A 328 -1.25 8.46 -5.66
N LEU A 329 -0.72 7.82 -4.61
CA LEU A 329 -0.03 8.49 -3.51
C LEU A 329 1.49 8.43 -3.67
N PRO A 330 2.19 9.58 -3.60
CA PRO A 330 3.63 9.64 -3.44
C PRO A 330 4.10 8.95 -2.15
N ASP A 331 5.35 8.49 -2.11
CA ASP A 331 5.88 7.77 -0.94
C ASP A 331 5.83 8.60 0.36
N LEU A 332 5.97 9.93 0.24
CA LEU A 332 5.86 10.84 1.37
C LEU A 332 4.45 10.83 1.97
N ASP A 333 3.43 10.81 1.12
CA ASP A 333 2.03 10.75 1.53
C ASP A 333 1.71 9.39 2.15
N ILE A 334 2.16 8.28 1.53
CA ILE A 334 1.98 6.94 2.12
C ILE A 334 2.64 6.86 3.49
N ARG A 335 3.88 7.37 3.65
CA ARG A 335 4.56 7.43 4.96
C ARG A 335 3.78 8.24 5.98
N TYR A 336 3.34 9.43 5.59
CA TYR A 336 2.61 10.34 6.46
C TYR A 336 1.25 9.76 6.89
N MET A 337 0.48 9.25 5.93
CA MET A 337 -0.83 8.64 6.16
C MET A 337 -0.72 7.35 6.98
N THR A 338 0.30 6.52 6.74
CA THR A 338 0.56 5.33 7.57
C THR A 338 0.82 5.71 9.03
N LYS A 339 1.59 6.78 9.29
CA LYS A 339 1.80 7.28 10.65
C LYS A 339 0.50 7.74 11.30
N ILE A 340 -0.37 8.45 10.55
CA ILE A 340 -1.69 8.85 11.05
C ILE A 340 -2.54 7.62 11.36
N CYS A 341 -2.58 6.63 10.48
CA CYS A 341 -3.27 5.37 10.72
C CYS A 341 -2.82 4.75 12.05
N LYS A 342 -1.50 4.61 12.27
CA LYS A 342 -0.96 4.09 13.54
C LYS A 342 -1.39 4.93 14.76
N MET A 343 -1.33 6.26 14.67
CA MET A 343 -1.78 7.16 15.75
C MET A 343 -3.28 6.99 16.08
N LEU A 344 -4.10 6.68 15.07
CA LEU A 344 -5.53 6.46 15.23
C LEU A 344 -5.90 4.98 15.47
N GLY A 345 -4.89 4.10 15.56
CA GLY A 345 -5.03 2.64 15.69
C GLY A 345 -5.62 1.93 14.48
N LEU A 346 -5.57 2.56 13.30
CA LEU A 346 -6.02 1.99 12.03
C LEU A 346 -4.91 1.19 11.36
N THR A 347 -5.28 0.13 10.66
CA THR A 347 -4.41 -0.56 9.70
C THR A 347 -4.41 0.17 8.36
N ALA A 348 -3.24 0.40 7.75
CA ALA A 348 -3.13 0.86 6.38
C ALA A 348 -2.96 -0.35 5.44
N LEU A 349 -3.95 -0.60 4.58
CA LEU A 349 -3.82 -1.52 3.44
C LEU A 349 -3.26 -0.73 2.26
N VAL A 350 -1.99 -0.96 1.92
CA VAL A 350 -1.35 -0.28 0.79
C VAL A 350 -1.51 -1.12 -0.48
N GLU A 351 -2.31 -0.63 -1.42
CA GLU A 351 -2.64 -1.30 -2.68
C GLU A 351 -1.61 -0.98 -3.76
N VAL A 352 -1.12 -2.03 -4.43
CA VAL A 352 -0.15 -1.97 -5.54
C VAL A 352 -0.64 -2.78 -6.75
N HIS A 353 -0.23 -2.34 -7.94
CA HIS A 353 -0.69 -2.87 -9.24
C HIS A 353 0.44 -3.36 -10.12
N ASP A 354 1.66 -2.91 -9.87
CA ASP A 354 2.82 -3.32 -10.64
C ASP A 354 4.08 -3.46 -9.77
N GLU A 355 5.13 -3.97 -10.39
CA GLU A 355 6.41 -4.22 -9.74
C GLU A 355 7.10 -2.94 -9.23
N ARG A 356 6.87 -1.79 -9.87
CA ARG A 356 7.49 -0.51 -9.47
C ARG A 356 6.79 0.05 -8.24
N GLU A 357 5.47 -0.04 -8.19
CA GLU A 357 4.68 0.29 -7.01
C GLU A 357 5.07 -0.61 -5.83
N MET A 358 5.24 -1.91 -6.07
CA MET A 358 5.74 -2.84 -5.06
C MET A 358 7.12 -2.43 -4.53
N ASP A 359 8.09 -2.15 -5.42
CA ASP A 359 9.44 -1.73 -5.02
C ASP A 359 9.41 -0.45 -4.17
N ARG A 360 8.56 0.51 -4.52
CA ARG A 360 8.37 1.75 -3.74
C ARG A 360 7.82 1.45 -2.35
N VAL A 361 6.73 0.68 -2.27
CA VAL A 361 6.03 0.40 -1.01
C VAL A 361 6.89 -0.43 -0.06
N LEU A 362 7.67 -1.39 -0.56
CA LEU A 362 8.61 -2.16 0.26
C LEU A 362 9.75 -1.31 0.85
N GLY A 363 10.13 -0.22 0.19
CA GLY A 363 11.09 0.76 0.70
C GLY A 363 10.53 1.67 1.80
N ILE A 364 9.24 1.59 2.13
CA ILE A 364 8.59 2.42 3.14
C ILE A 364 8.57 1.69 4.49
N GLU A 365 9.16 2.31 5.50
CA GLU A 365 9.12 1.76 6.86
C GLU A 365 7.70 1.80 7.46
N GLY A 366 7.34 0.73 8.17
CA GLY A 366 6.11 0.66 8.95
C GLY A 366 4.88 0.15 8.19
N ILE A 367 5.03 -0.30 6.94
CA ILE A 367 3.98 -1.01 6.22
C ILE A 367 3.82 -2.43 6.79
N GLU A 368 2.58 -2.78 7.12
CA GLU A 368 2.22 -4.06 7.75
C GLU A 368 1.25 -4.89 6.89
N LEU A 369 0.55 -4.24 5.93
CA LEU A 369 -0.41 -4.89 5.05
C LEU A 369 -0.31 -4.32 3.63
N ILE A 370 -0.01 -5.19 2.66
CA ILE A 370 0.05 -4.85 1.24
C ILE A 370 -1.03 -5.62 0.49
N GLY A 371 -1.80 -4.89 -0.34
CA GLY A 371 -2.78 -5.45 -1.25
C GLY A 371 -2.24 -5.49 -2.67
N ILE A 372 -2.25 -6.65 -3.31
CA ILE A 372 -1.87 -6.79 -4.72
C ILE A 372 -3.15 -6.93 -5.52
N ASN A 373 -3.44 -5.93 -6.37
CA ASN A 373 -4.70 -5.85 -7.10
C ASN A 373 -4.56 -6.34 -8.54
N ASN A 374 -5.31 -7.37 -8.89
CA ASN A 374 -5.28 -8.08 -10.18
C ASN A 374 -6.02 -7.33 -11.30
N ARG A 375 -6.42 -6.09 -11.05
CA ARG A 375 -7.21 -5.28 -11.98
C ARG A 375 -6.36 -4.12 -12.43
N ASN A 376 -6.25 -3.94 -13.75
CA ASN A 376 -5.72 -2.70 -14.28
C ASN A 376 -6.71 -1.56 -13.95
N LEU A 377 -6.36 -0.69 -13.00
CA LEU A 377 -7.22 0.43 -12.60
C LEU A 377 -7.38 1.50 -13.67
N GLU A 378 -6.51 1.57 -14.69
CA GLU A 378 -6.67 2.51 -15.80
C GLU A 378 -7.92 2.17 -16.63
N CYS A 379 -8.28 0.88 -16.74
CA CYS A 379 -9.41 0.42 -17.55
C CYS A 379 -10.46 -0.41 -16.78
N MET A 380 -10.24 -0.72 -15.50
CA MET A 380 -11.08 -1.54 -14.61
C MET A 380 -11.42 -2.96 -15.14
N PHE A 381 -10.62 -3.53 -16.03
CA PHE A 381 -10.80 -4.91 -16.53
C PHE A 381 -9.95 -5.93 -15.73
N PRO A 382 -10.50 -7.13 -15.44
CA PRO A 382 -9.75 -8.17 -14.73
C PRO A 382 -8.71 -8.84 -15.64
N LEU A 383 -7.48 -8.93 -15.17
CA LEU A 383 -6.41 -9.71 -15.78
C LEU A 383 -5.98 -10.77 -14.76
N TRP A 384 -6.29 -12.04 -15.04
CA TRP A 384 -6.16 -13.12 -14.05
C TRP A 384 -4.69 -13.46 -13.73
N SER A 385 -3.74 -13.00 -14.54
CA SER A 385 -2.31 -13.34 -14.46
C SER A 385 -1.48 -12.36 -13.62
N ASP A 386 -2.01 -11.20 -13.23
CA ASP A 386 -1.15 -10.07 -12.83
C ASP A 386 -0.58 -10.20 -11.41
N THR A 387 -1.35 -10.65 -10.41
CA THR A 387 -0.81 -10.82 -9.04
C THR A 387 0.20 -11.93 -8.95
N ILE A 388 -0.02 -13.07 -9.61
CA ILE A 388 1.03 -14.08 -9.65
C ILE A 388 2.24 -13.58 -10.42
N THR A 389 2.08 -12.80 -11.48
CA THR A 389 3.24 -12.22 -12.16
C THR A 389 4.04 -11.33 -11.21
N ILE A 390 3.38 -10.42 -10.46
CA ILE A 390 4.05 -9.56 -9.49
C ILE A 390 4.69 -10.38 -8.36
N LEU A 391 3.95 -11.34 -7.79
CA LEU A 391 4.46 -12.24 -6.75
C LEU A 391 5.66 -13.01 -7.28
N ALA A 392 5.56 -13.67 -8.43
CA ALA A 392 6.61 -14.46 -9.05
C ALA A 392 7.86 -13.64 -9.41
N THR A 393 7.70 -12.45 -10.00
CA THR A 393 8.85 -11.60 -10.32
C THR A 393 9.55 -11.10 -9.05
N LYS A 394 8.81 -10.94 -7.95
CA LYS A 394 9.33 -10.40 -6.68
C LYS A 394 9.45 -11.45 -5.58
N GLU A 395 9.29 -12.74 -5.89
CA GLU A 395 9.10 -13.82 -4.93
C GLU A 395 10.20 -13.83 -3.86
N PHE A 396 11.46 -13.68 -4.28
CA PHE A 396 12.61 -13.66 -3.36
C PHE A 396 12.68 -12.38 -2.51
N ILE A 397 12.36 -11.22 -3.08
CA ILE A 397 12.37 -9.94 -2.36
C ILE A 397 11.24 -9.95 -1.35
N LEU A 398 10.05 -10.38 -1.76
CA LEU A 398 8.89 -10.50 -0.89
C LEU A 398 9.16 -11.53 0.20
N PHE A 399 9.71 -12.70 -0.14
CA PHE A 399 10.13 -13.69 0.84
C PHE A 399 11.13 -13.10 1.84
N LEU A 400 12.14 -12.38 1.37
CA LEU A 400 13.11 -11.73 2.26
C LEU A 400 12.45 -10.69 3.17
N HIS A 401 11.52 -9.89 2.64
CA HIS A 401 10.76 -8.93 3.45
C HIS A 401 9.84 -9.63 4.46
N LEU A 402 9.20 -10.74 4.09
CA LEU A 402 8.40 -11.54 5.01
C LEU A 402 9.25 -12.23 6.08
N VAL A 403 10.49 -12.59 5.76
CA VAL A 403 11.44 -13.15 6.74
C VAL A 403 11.97 -12.05 7.67
N LEU A 404 12.31 -10.89 7.14
CA LEU A 404 12.84 -9.75 7.91
C LEU A 404 11.77 -9.00 8.69
N ASN A 405 10.54 -9.00 8.18
CA ASN A 405 9.36 -8.39 8.76
C ASN A 405 8.24 -9.45 8.79
N PRO A 406 8.25 -10.36 9.78
CA PRO A 406 7.27 -11.44 9.90
C PRO A 406 5.84 -10.92 10.08
N ASP A 407 5.69 -9.64 10.39
CA ASP A 407 4.40 -8.99 10.54
C ASP A 407 3.82 -8.45 9.23
N LEU A 408 4.60 -8.35 8.16
CA LEU A 408 4.09 -7.97 6.85
C LEU A 408 3.15 -9.07 6.32
N GLN A 409 1.91 -8.70 6.01
CA GLN A 409 0.93 -9.60 5.41
C GLN A 409 0.55 -9.12 4.00
N VAL A 410 0.34 -10.08 3.10
CA VAL A 410 -0.06 -9.83 1.72
C VAL A 410 -1.51 -10.26 1.51
N VAL A 411 -2.27 -9.39 0.86
CA VAL A 411 -3.65 -9.60 0.44
C VAL A 411 -3.71 -9.71 -1.08
N GLY A 412 -4.32 -10.77 -1.61
CA GLY A 412 -4.66 -10.86 -3.03
C GLY A 412 -6.02 -10.22 -3.30
N GLU A 413 -6.11 -9.31 -4.26
CA GLU A 413 -7.35 -8.57 -4.56
C GLU A 413 -7.77 -8.71 -6.03
N SER A 414 -9.08 -8.67 -6.26
CA SER A 414 -9.71 -8.79 -7.60
C SER A 414 -9.51 -10.15 -8.28
N GLY A 415 -10.43 -10.53 -9.18
CA GLY A 415 -10.23 -11.69 -10.05
C GLY A 415 -10.43 -13.07 -9.42
N LEU A 416 -10.92 -13.16 -8.17
CA LEU A 416 -11.13 -14.42 -7.45
C LEU A 416 -12.61 -14.84 -7.50
N PHE A 417 -12.91 -15.88 -8.28
CA PHE A 417 -14.29 -16.32 -8.53
C PHE A 417 -14.55 -17.76 -8.10
N THR A 418 -13.50 -18.59 -8.05
CA THR A 418 -13.61 -20.03 -7.85
C THR A 418 -12.65 -20.53 -6.77
N PRO A 419 -12.88 -21.74 -6.23
CA PRO A 419 -11.94 -22.38 -5.30
C PRO A 419 -10.55 -22.59 -5.90
N ALA A 420 -10.45 -22.79 -7.22
CA ALA A 420 -9.17 -22.90 -7.91
C ALA A 420 -8.39 -21.59 -7.84
N ASP A 421 -9.06 -20.43 -7.98
CA ASP A 421 -8.42 -19.13 -7.88
C ASP A 421 -7.88 -18.87 -6.45
N VAL A 422 -8.65 -19.27 -5.43
CA VAL A 422 -8.24 -19.18 -4.02
C VAL A 422 -7.05 -20.09 -3.74
N ALA A 423 -7.09 -21.34 -4.20
CA ALA A 423 -5.99 -22.27 -4.05
C ALA A 423 -4.72 -21.75 -4.74
N TYR A 424 -4.86 -21.17 -5.92
CA TYR A 424 -3.75 -20.63 -6.70
C TYR A 424 -3.01 -19.50 -5.98
N VAL A 425 -3.73 -18.52 -5.41
CA VAL A 425 -3.07 -17.45 -4.63
C VAL A 425 -2.55 -17.95 -3.29
N GLN A 426 -3.21 -18.93 -2.68
CA GLN A 426 -2.76 -19.56 -1.44
C GLN A 426 -1.42 -20.30 -1.64
N GLU A 427 -1.26 -21.04 -2.74
CA GLU A 427 0.00 -21.71 -3.10
C GLU A 427 1.14 -20.72 -3.31
N ALA A 428 0.84 -19.50 -3.78
CA ALA A 428 1.79 -18.39 -3.88
C ALA A 428 2.12 -17.72 -2.53
N GLY A 429 1.56 -18.21 -1.42
CA GLY A 429 1.86 -17.73 -0.06
C GLY A 429 0.97 -16.58 0.43
N VAL A 430 -0.09 -16.23 -0.31
CA VAL A 430 -1.07 -15.22 0.11
C VAL A 430 -1.90 -15.74 1.27
N LYS A 431 -1.96 -14.97 2.37
CA LYS A 431 -2.67 -15.36 3.61
C LYS A 431 -4.01 -14.65 3.82
N ALA A 432 -4.36 -13.70 2.96
CA ALA A 432 -5.64 -13.02 2.97
C ALA A 432 -6.08 -12.66 1.55
N ILE A 433 -7.39 -12.57 1.32
CA ILE A 433 -7.94 -12.20 0.01
C ILE A 433 -9.05 -11.18 0.19
N LEU A 434 -9.18 -10.24 -0.75
CA LEU A 434 -10.29 -9.29 -0.81
C LEU A 434 -11.20 -9.63 -1.99
N VAL A 435 -12.47 -9.94 -1.68
CA VAL A 435 -13.42 -10.43 -2.68
C VAL A 435 -14.78 -9.75 -2.53
N GLY A 436 -15.29 -9.23 -3.64
CA GLY A 436 -16.61 -8.61 -3.72
C GLY A 436 -17.48 -9.18 -4.83
N GLU A 437 -17.06 -9.03 -6.08
CA GLU A 437 -17.92 -9.24 -7.25
C GLU A 437 -18.51 -10.66 -7.35
N SER A 438 -17.74 -11.70 -7.02
CA SER A 438 -18.20 -13.10 -7.07
C SER A 438 -19.25 -13.42 -6.00
N ILE A 439 -19.21 -12.72 -4.87
CA ILE A 439 -20.07 -13.01 -3.70
C ILE A 439 -21.32 -12.10 -3.70
N VAL A 440 -21.17 -10.81 -4.00
CA VAL A 440 -22.27 -9.81 -3.98
C VAL A 440 -23.42 -10.18 -4.92
N LYS A 441 -23.12 -10.81 -6.07
CA LYS A 441 -24.11 -11.20 -7.08
C LYS A 441 -25.01 -12.36 -6.65
N GLN A 442 -24.64 -13.09 -5.59
CA GLN A 442 -25.43 -14.21 -5.11
C GLN A 442 -26.64 -13.70 -4.32
N LYS A 443 -27.78 -14.37 -4.46
CA LYS A 443 -28.99 -14.05 -3.68
C LYS A 443 -28.70 -14.14 -2.18
N ASP A 444 -28.05 -15.24 -1.78
CA ASP A 444 -27.50 -15.45 -0.45
C ASP A 444 -25.97 -15.24 -0.47
N PRO A 445 -25.46 -14.18 0.19
CA PRO A 445 -24.03 -13.92 0.28
C PRO A 445 -23.24 -15.04 0.97
N ARG A 446 -23.84 -15.80 1.90
CA ARG A 446 -23.18 -16.93 2.57
C ARG A 446 -22.89 -18.05 1.58
N SER A 447 -23.87 -18.41 0.76
CA SER A 447 -23.70 -19.38 -0.32
C SER A 447 -22.59 -18.96 -1.30
N GLY A 448 -22.43 -17.67 -1.55
CA GLY A 448 -21.32 -17.14 -2.35
C GLY A 448 -19.94 -17.38 -1.73
N ILE A 449 -19.81 -17.23 -0.40
CA ILE A 449 -18.57 -17.55 0.31
C ILE A 449 -18.29 -19.06 0.24
N THR A 450 -19.29 -19.90 0.52
CA THR A 450 -19.13 -21.36 0.42
C THR A 450 -18.72 -21.79 -0.98
N GLY A 451 -19.30 -21.19 -2.02
CA GLY A 451 -18.94 -21.45 -3.42
C GLY A 451 -17.51 -21.01 -3.75
N LEU A 452 -17.06 -19.87 -3.22
CA LEU A 452 -15.70 -19.36 -3.42
C LEU A 452 -14.64 -20.27 -2.81
N PHE A 453 -14.88 -20.82 -1.62
CA PHE A 453 -13.92 -21.70 -0.93
C PHE A 453 -14.14 -23.19 -1.21
N GLY A 454 -15.25 -23.55 -1.86
CA GLY A 454 -15.66 -24.93 -2.09
C GLY A 454 -16.12 -25.67 -0.83
N LYS A 455 -16.25 -24.97 0.30
CA LYS A 455 -16.68 -25.50 1.60
C LYS A 455 -17.11 -24.37 2.54
N ASP A 456 -17.82 -24.72 3.62
CA ASP A 456 -18.20 -23.76 4.66
C ASP A 456 -16.97 -23.40 5.52
N ILE A 457 -16.72 -22.09 5.68
CA ILE A 457 -15.62 -21.53 6.49
C ILE A 457 -16.13 -20.69 7.68
N SER A 458 -17.44 -20.72 7.94
CA SER A 458 -18.08 -20.06 9.07
C SER A 458 -17.49 -20.51 10.42
N VAL A 459 -17.72 -19.70 11.46
CA VAL A 459 -17.28 -19.94 12.84
C VAL A 459 -18.36 -20.68 13.62
#